data_AF-A0A166D7G7-F1
#
_entry.id   AF-A0A166D7G7-F1
#
_cell.length_a   1.000
_cell.length_b   1.000
_cell.length_c   1.000
_cell.angle_alpha   90.00
_cell.angle_beta   90.00
_cell.angle_gamma   90.00
#
_symmetry.space_group_name_H-M   'P 1'
#
loop_
_entity.id
_entity.type
_entity.pdbx_description
1 polymer ?
#
loop_
_entity_poly.entity_id
_entity_poly.type
_entity_poly.pdbx_seq_one_letter_code
_entity_poly.pdbx_strand_id
1 'polypeptide(L)'
;MRLINAHMHCRYFKKAHANDFTAISAVLRLSTKYFIDHLRCRCLHRLKMDWPVSLKPWDAREKDALDAQGHYAPRDACAHHILAMHLVLELGFESLLPAGFYDLSRYGPSKIYLGAAPSPGTHLHLSKAKPPSVATSLVRLSVTHFCQTLLGREMTQAHLAAFIEHELMDRPAAHDCINKNKNTHTPTPPLPLQTHQPTFAPNPST
;
A
#
# COMPACT_ATOMS: atom_id res chain seq x y z
N MET A 1 -26.85 5.10 25.89
CA MET A 1 -26.93 3.68 25.45
C MET A 1 -26.51 3.51 23.98
N ARG A 2 -25.21 3.48 23.65
CA ARG A 2 -24.74 3.20 22.27
C ARG A 2 -23.57 2.22 22.15
N LEU A 3 -23.05 1.71 23.28
CA LEU A 3 -22.02 0.68 23.30
C LEU A 3 -22.54 -0.71 22.83
N ILE A 4 -23.86 -0.91 22.85
CA ILE A 4 -24.49 -2.20 22.46
C ILE A 4 -24.55 -2.36 20.93
N ASN A 5 -24.51 -1.28 20.14
CA ASN A 5 -24.56 -1.40 18.67
C ASN A 5 -23.26 -1.94 18.05
N ALA A 6 -22.11 -1.82 18.73
CA ALA A 6 -20.84 -2.36 18.22
C ALA A 6 -20.89 -3.88 18.02
N HIS A 7 -21.62 -4.60 18.88
CA HIS A 7 -21.82 -6.04 18.74
C HIS A 7 -22.70 -6.40 17.52
N MET A 8 -23.63 -5.51 17.13
CA MET A 8 -24.45 -5.68 15.92
C MET A 8 -23.66 -5.36 14.64
N HIS A 9 -22.87 -4.29 14.61
CA HIS A 9 -22.13 -3.91 13.38
C HIS A 9 -21.16 -5.00 12.92
N CYS A 10 -20.54 -5.75 13.84
CA CYS A 10 -19.62 -6.83 13.48
C CYS A 10 -20.30 -8.04 12.79
N ARG A 11 -21.64 -8.17 12.82
CA ARG A 11 -22.41 -9.22 12.13
C ARG A 11 -22.98 -8.80 10.76
N TYR A 12 -22.98 -7.52 10.40
CA TYR A 12 -23.71 -7.02 9.21
C TYR A 12 -22.86 -6.65 7.99
N PHE A 13 -21.54 -6.84 8.02
CA PHE A 13 -20.71 -6.58 6.83
C PHE A 13 -20.67 -7.82 5.91
N LYS A 14 -21.80 -8.07 5.22
CA LYS A 14 -21.88 -9.10 4.16
C LYS A 14 -20.95 -8.81 2.97
N LYS A 15 -20.57 -7.54 2.78
CA LYS A 15 -19.58 -7.08 1.81
C LYS A 15 -18.64 -6.11 2.52
N ALA A 16 -17.34 -6.20 2.25
CA ALA A 16 -16.37 -5.30 2.84
C ALA A 16 -16.48 -3.91 2.22
N HIS A 17 -16.57 -2.87 3.05
CA HIS A 17 -16.55 -1.49 2.59
C HIS A 17 -15.49 -0.69 3.34
N ALA A 18 -14.84 0.25 2.65
CA ALA A 18 -13.87 1.15 3.28
C ALA A 18 -14.42 1.97 4.46
N ASN A 19 -15.74 2.20 4.52
CA ASN A 19 -16.40 2.95 5.60
C ASN A 19 -16.48 2.14 6.90
N ASP A 20 -16.37 0.81 6.84
CA ASP A 20 -16.38 -0.07 8.02
C ASP A 20 -15.14 0.15 8.88
N PHE A 21 -14.05 0.63 8.28
CA PHE A 21 -12.75 0.79 8.93
C PHE A 21 -12.80 1.71 10.16
N THR A 22 -13.58 2.80 10.12
CA THR A 22 -13.73 3.69 11.28
C THR A 22 -14.31 2.92 12.48
N ALA A 23 -15.38 2.17 12.26
CA ALA A 23 -16.03 1.38 13.30
C ALA A 23 -15.10 0.26 13.79
N ILE A 24 -14.46 -0.48 12.88
CA ILE A 24 -13.51 -1.54 13.21
C ILE A 24 -12.35 -0.99 14.04
N SER A 25 -11.74 0.12 13.63
CA SER A 25 -10.61 0.71 14.34
C SER A 25 -11.00 1.22 15.73
N ALA A 26 -12.20 1.79 15.90
CA ALA A 26 -12.70 2.24 17.19
C ALA A 26 -12.98 1.06 18.13
N VAL A 27 -13.67 0.02 17.63
CA VAL A 27 -13.95 -1.20 18.40
C VAL A 27 -12.66 -1.91 18.75
N LEU A 28 -11.70 -1.98 17.83
CA LEU A 28 -10.41 -2.61 18.07
C LEU A 28 -9.65 -1.89 19.19
N ARG A 29 -9.54 -0.55 19.15
CA ARG A 29 -8.92 0.25 20.23
C ARG A 29 -9.59 0.02 21.58
N LEU A 30 -10.92 0.07 21.65
CA LEU A 30 -11.67 -0.15 22.88
C LEU A 30 -11.50 -1.59 23.39
N SER A 31 -11.59 -2.58 22.51
CA SER A 31 -11.42 -3.99 22.87
C SER A 31 -10.01 -4.29 23.37
N THR A 32 -8.97 -3.66 22.81
CA THR A 32 -7.60 -3.76 23.31
C THR A 32 -7.46 -3.07 24.67
N LYS A 33 -8.01 -1.86 24.83
CA LYS A 33 -7.93 -1.09 26.09
C LYS A 33 -8.64 -1.79 27.26
N TYR A 34 -9.78 -2.42 27.00
CA TYR A 34 -10.61 -3.07 28.01
C TYR A 34 -10.49 -4.61 28.00
N PHE A 35 -9.49 -5.16 27.31
CA PHE A 35 -9.20 -6.61 27.25
C PHE A 35 -10.41 -7.48 26.83
N ILE A 36 -11.21 -7.00 25.88
CA ILE A 36 -12.38 -7.72 25.36
C ILE A 36 -11.93 -8.60 24.18
N ASP A 37 -11.39 -9.77 24.48
CA ASP A 37 -10.70 -10.61 23.50
C ASP A 37 -11.54 -11.05 22.29
N HIS A 38 -12.80 -11.44 22.50
CA HIS A 38 -13.63 -11.91 21.40
C HIS A 38 -13.89 -10.83 20.33
N LEU A 39 -14.05 -9.56 20.74
CA LEU A 39 -14.18 -8.42 19.82
C LEU A 39 -12.85 -8.11 19.13
N ARG A 40 -11.75 -8.15 19.89
CA ARG A 40 -10.40 -7.94 19.37
C ARG A 40 -10.06 -8.96 18.29
N CYS A 41 -10.24 -10.26 18.57
CA CYS A 41 -10.00 -11.35 17.62
C CYS A 41 -10.85 -11.20 16.35
N ARG A 42 -12.12 -10.81 16.48
CA ARG A 42 -13.01 -10.60 15.34
C ARG A 42 -12.59 -9.42 14.47
N CYS A 43 -12.24 -8.29 15.08
CA CYS A 43 -11.75 -7.11 14.36
C CYS A 43 -10.42 -7.40 13.67
N LEU A 44 -9.51 -8.12 14.32
CA LEU A 44 -8.24 -8.55 13.73
C LEU A 44 -8.44 -9.53 12.58
N HIS A 45 -9.37 -10.48 12.70
CA HIS A 45 -9.70 -11.39 11.62
C HIS A 45 -10.16 -10.62 10.38
N ARG A 46 -11.04 -9.63 10.55
CA ARG A 46 -11.45 -8.77 9.45
C ARG A 46 -10.30 -7.96 8.87
N LEU A 47 -9.45 -7.36 9.71
CA LEU A 47 -8.30 -6.59 9.25
C LEU A 47 -7.32 -7.44 8.43
N LYS A 48 -7.13 -8.73 8.79
CA LYS A 48 -6.33 -9.69 8.03
C LYS A 48 -6.93 -10.09 6.69
N MET A 49 -8.25 -10.00 6.53
CA MET A 49 -8.90 -10.17 5.21
C MET A 49 -8.63 -8.96 4.32
N ASP A 50 -8.70 -7.75 4.89
CA ASP A 50 -8.46 -6.52 4.14
C ASP A 50 -6.96 -6.34 3.80
N TRP A 51 -6.04 -6.76 4.70
CA TRP A 51 -4.57 -6.80 4.49
C TRP A 51 -4.00 -8.21 4.71
N PRO A 52 -4.09 -9.09 3.71
CA PRO A 52 -3.51 -10.43 3.79
C PRO A 52 -1.98 -10.40 3.79
N VAL A 53 -1.36 -11.33 4.52
CA VAL A 53 0.10 -11.45 4.63
C VAL A 53 0.70 -12.44 3.61
N SER A 54 -0.11 -12.97 2.70
CA SER A 54 0.31 -13.93 1.68
C SER A 54 -0.19 -13.49 0.31
N LEU A 55 0.55 -13.83 -0.75
CA LEU A 55 0.23 -13.38 -2.11
C LEU A 55 -1.10 -13.93 -2.64
N LYS A 56 -1.39 -15.22 -2.45
CA LYS A 56 -2.65 -15.83 -2.93
C LYS A 56 -3.92 -15.10 -2.45
N PRO A 57 -4.11 -14.83 -1.14
CA PRO A 57 -5.27 -14.06 -0.69
C PRO A 57 -5.19 -12.57 -1.07
N TRP A 58 -3.99 -12.02 -1.26
CA TRP A 58 -3.83 -10.67 -1.79
C TRP A 58 -4.36 -10.58 -3.24
N ASP A 59 -3.98 -11.50 -4.11
CA ASP A 59 -4.44 -11.55 -5.51
C ASP A 59 -5.96 -11.72 -5.60
N ALA A 60 -6.54 -12.55 -4.72
CA ALA A 60 -8.00 -12.69 -4.62
C ALA A 60 -8.66 -11.36 -4.25
N ARG A 61 -8.13 -10.65 -3.26
CA ARG A 61 -8.62 -9.32 -2.86
C ARG A 61 -8.50 -8.30 -4.00
N GLU A 62 -7.38 -8.31 -4.73
CA GLU A 62 -7.17 -7.41 -5.87
C GLU A 62 -8.15 -7.68 -7.01
N LYS A 63 -8.48 -8.95 -7.25
CA LYS A 63 -9.53 -9.34 -8.21
C LYS A 63 -10.90 -8.85 -7.77
N ASP A 64 -11.21 -8.96 -6.47
CA ASP A 64 -12.50 -8.51 -5.90
C ASP A 64 -12.62 -6.97 -5.89
N ALA A 65 -11.51 -6.25 -6.00
CA ALA A 65 -11.46 -4.79 -6.12
C ALA A 65 -11.70 -4.28 -7.55
N LEU A 66 -11.91 -5.17 -8.52
CA LEU A 66 -12.32 -4.83 -9.87
C LEU A 66 -13.85 -4.74 -9.94
N ASP A 67 -14.38 -3.68 -10.54
CA ASP A 67 -15.81 -3.57 -10.83
C ASP A 67 -16.22 -4.50 -11.99
N ALA A 68 -17.52 -4.57 -12.30
CA ALA A 68 -18.04 -5.40 -13.39
C ALA A 68 -17.55 -4.96 -14.78
N GLN A 69 -17.00 -3.74 -14.88
CA GLN A 69 -16.42 -3.16 -16.09
C GLN A 69 -14.89 -3.32 -16.12
N GLY A 70 -14.29 -3.93 -15.09
CA GLY A 70 -12.85 -4.14 -14.95
C GLY A 70 -12.07 -2.93 -14.42
N HIS A 71 -12.74 -1.86 -13.96
CA HIS A 71 -12.05 -0.75 -13.31
C HIS A 71 -11.60 -1.13 -11.91
N TYR A 72 -10.36 -0.79 -11.61
CA TYR A 72 -9.76 -1.04 -10.31
C TYR A 72 -10.13 0.06 -9.30
N ALA A 73 -10.98 -0.28 -8.34
CA ALA A 73 -11.50 0.62 -7.30
C ALA A 73 -11.31 0.03 -5.88
N PRO A 74 -10.05 -0.19 -5.43
CA PRO A 74 -9.77 -0.81 -4.14
C PRO A 74 -10.30 0.00 -2.95
N ARG A 75 -10.52 1.31 -3.14
CA ARG A 75 -11.01 2.23 -2.10
C ARG A 75 -12.48 2.10 -1.78
N ASP A 76 -13.22 1.33 -2.56
CA ASP A 76 -14.59 0.98 -2.22
C ASP A 76 -14.59 -0.21 -1.23
N ALA A 77 -13.67 -1.15 -1.43
CA ALA A 77 -13.57 -2.37 -0.63
C ALA A 77 -12.75 -2.21 0.65
N CYS A 78 -11.61 -1.50 0.61
CA CYS A 78 -10.69 -1.36 1.73
C CYS A 78 -10.34 0.09 2.07
N ALA A 79 -10.01 0.32 3.34
CA ALA A 79 -9.64 1.65 3.82
C ALA A 79 -8.34 2.16 3.18
N HIS A 80 -8.09 3.45 3.32
CA HIS A 80 -6.83 4.03 2.86
C HIS A 80 -5.64 3.43 3.66
N HIS A 81 -4.62 2.94 2.94
CA HIS A 81 -3.47 2.23 3.50
C HIS A 81 -2.72 2.99 4.62
N ILE A 82 -2.60 4.33 4.52
CA ILE A 82 -2.02 5.17 5.60
C ILE A 82 -2.80 5.05 6.90
N LEU A 83 -4.14 5.01 6.84
CA LEU A 83 -4.99 4.87 8.03
C LEU A 83 -4.84 3.48 8.65
N ALA A 84 -4.79 2.44 7.82
CA ALA A 84 -4.54 1.07 8.25
C ALA A 84 -3.15 0.93 8.89
N MET A 85 -2.12 1.48 8.26
CA MET A 85 -0.75 1.45 8.77
C MET A 85 -0.63 2.16 10.11
N HIS A 86 -1.27 3.32 10.26
CA HIS A 86 -1.28 4.05 11.53
C HIS A 86 -1.94 3.22 12.64
N LEU A 87 -3.06 2.54 12.35
CA LEU A 87 -3.73 1.66 13.31
C LEU A 87 -2.85 0.46 13.72
N VAL A 88 -2.18 -0.16 12.74
CA VAL A 88 -1.28 -1.31 12.98
C VAL A 88 -0.12 -0.90 13.87
N LEU A 89 0.51 0.24 13.59
CA LEU A 89 1.61 0.79 14.38
C LEU A 89 1.15 1.21 15.78
N GLU A 90 0.01 1.89 15.88
CA GLU A 90 -0.58 2.35 17.15
C GLU A 90 -0.86 1.19 18.11
N LEU A 91 -1.35 0.06 17.60
CA LEU A 91 -1.74 -1.09 18.41
C LEU A 91 -0.65 -2.18 18.50
N GLY A 92 0.52 -1.97 17.88
CA GLY A 92 1.65 -2.89 17.92
C GLY A 92 1.40 -4.23 17.22
N PHE A 93 0.59 -4.26 16.14
CA PHE A 93 0.27 -5.50 15.43
C PHE A 93 1.30 -5.83 14.34
N GLU A 94 2.50 -6.22 14.75
CA GLU A 94 3.63 -6.42 13.84
C GLU A 94 3.37 -7.40 12.69
N SER A 95 2.55 -8.43 12.92
CA SER A 95 2.20 -9.42 11.89
C SER A 95 1.56 -8.83 10.62
N LEU A 96 0.97 -7.63 10.70
CA LEU A 96 0.35 -6.94 9.57
C LEU A 96 1.27 -5.90 8.91
N LEU A 97 2.43 -5.59 9.51
CA LEU A 97 3.37 -4.61 8.97
C LEU A 97 3.87 -4.99 7.57
N PRO A 98 4.22 -6.25 7.26
CA PRO A 98 4.65 -6.61 5.90
C PRO A 98 3.56 -6.29 4.86
N ALA A 99 2.30 -6.62 5.15
CA ALA A 99 1.18 -6.34 4.27
C ALA A 99 0.93 -4.82 4.12
N GLY A 100 1.07 -4.06 5.20
CA GLY A 100 0.93 -2.59 5.19
C GLY A 100 2.03 -1.88 4.41
N PHE A 101 3.29 -2.27 4.61
CA PHE A 101 4.42 -1.73 3.86
C PHE A 101 4.37 -2.14 2.38
N TYR A 102 3.94 -3.37 2.09
CA TYR A 102 3.71 -3.81 0.73
C TYR A 102 2.63 -2.96 0.04
N ASP A 103 1.48 -2.70 0.70
CA ASP A 103 0.45 -1.82 0.14
C ASP A 103 1.00 -0.41 -0.15
N LEU A 104 1.73 0.16 0.82
CA LEU A 104 2.37 1.47 0.70
C LEU A 104 3.35 1.55 -0.48
N SER A 105 4.14 0.50 -0.71
CA SER A 105 5.14 0.44 -1.79
C SER A 105 4.56 0.66 -3.19
N ARG A 106 3.27 0.36 -3.36
CA ARG A 106 2.54 0.48 -4.64
C ARG A 106 2.18 1.92 -4.99
N TYR A 107 2.29 2.85 -4.04
CA TYR A 107 2.01 4.28 -4.27
C TYR A 107 3.29 5.05 -4.54
N GLY A 108 3.20 6.09 -5.37
CA GLY A 108 4.32 7.01 -5.60
C GLY A 108 4.72 7.74 -4.30
N PRO A 109 6.01 8.06 -4.08
CA PRO A 109 6.49 8.72 -2.86
C PRO A 109 5.69 9.98 -2.48
N SER A 110 5.34 10.80 -3.47
CA SER A 110 4.54 12.02 -3.27
C SER A 110 3.15 11.73 -2.69
N LYS A 111 2.46 10.67 -3.16
CA LYS A 111 1.14 10.30 -2.63
C LYS A 111 1.22 9.80 -1.19
N ILE A 112 2.28 9.07 -0.85
CA ILE A 112 2.52 8.61 0.52
C ILE A 112 2.81 9.81 1.44
N TYR A 113 3.63 10.75 0.97
CA TYR A 113 4.01 11.96 1.71
C TYR A 113 2.81 12.89 1.97
N LEU A 114 1.94 13.09 0.98
CA LEU A 114 0.76 13.95 1.10
C LEU A 114 -0.14 13.53 2.26
N GLY A 115 -0.31 12.22 2.45
CA GLY A 115 -1.17 11.66 3.48
C GLY A 115 -2.55 11.26 2.96
N ALA A 116 -3.41 10.89 3.87
CA ALA A 116 -4.77 10.46 3.61
C ALA A 116 -5.76 11.38 4.31
N ALA A 117 -6.91 11.62 3.67
CA ALA A 117 -8.04 12.18 4.38
C ALA A 117 -8.45 11.21 5.50
N PRO A 118 -8.82 11.72 6.69
CA PRO A 118 -9.39 10.88 7.73
C PRO A 118 -10.66 10.21 7.21
N SER A 119 -10.92 9.00 7.68
CA SER A 119 -12.12 8.26 7.29
C SER A 119 -13.39 9.09 7.56
N PRO A 120 -14.39 9.11 6.66
CA PRO A 120 -15.56 9.99 6.74
C PRO A 120 -16.49 9.78 7.98
N GLY A 121 -16.13 8.92 8.94
CA GLY A 121 -16.86 8.72 10.19
C GLY A 121 -16.19 9.26 11.47
N THR A 122 -15.00 9.88 11.39
CA THR A 122 -14.28 10.34 12.60
C THR A 122 -14.94 11.56 13.26
N HIS A 123 -15.91 12.20 12.60
CA HIS A 123 -16.81 13.14 13.26
C HIS A 123 -17.79 12.35 14.14
N LEU A 124 -17.34 11.99 15.34
CA LEU A 124 -18.25 11.75 16.46
C LEU A 124 -19.20 12.95 16.52
N HIS A 125 -20.46 12.73 16.17
CA HIS A 125 -21.53 13.72 16.17
C HIS A 125 -21.91 14.06 17.62
N LEU A 126 -20.94 14.52 18.41
CA LEU A 126 -21.16 15.27 19.63
C LEU A 126 -21.19 16.75 19.24
N SER A 127 -22.39 17.32 19.30
CA SER A 127 -22.77 18.70 19.01
C SER A 127 -23.18 18.98 17.55
N LYS A 128 -24.45 19.38 17.41
CA LYS A 128 -24.89 20.34 16.40
C LYS A 128 -24.02 21.60 16.56
N ALA A 129 -22.90 21.65 15.89
CA ALA A 129 -22.10 22.87 15.77
C ALA A 129 -21.70 23.02 14.31
N LYS A 130 -21.96 24.24 13.81
CA LYS A 130 -21.55 24.90 12.56
C LYS A 130 -20.66 24.08 11.61
N PRO A 131 -20.94 24.08 10.28
CA PRO A 131 -20.07 23.40 9.31
C PRO A 131 -18.62 23.86 9.50
N PRO A 132 -17.67 22.95 9.79
CA PRO A 132 -16.31 23.35 10.02
C PRO A 132 -15.70 23.81 8.69
N SER A 133 -15.54 25.12 8.56
CA SER A 133 -14.55 25.77 7.70
C SER A 133 -13.14 25.52 8.25
N VAL A 134 -12.78 24.26 8.49
CA VAL A 134 -11.48 23.85 9.02
C VAL A 134 -10.92 22.84 8.04
N ALA A 135 -9.81 23.20 7.38
CA ALA A 135 -9.08 22.31 6.49
C ALA A 135 -8.92 20.94 7.15
N THR A 136 -9.48 19.89 6.54
CA THR A 136 -9.42 18.53 7.06
C THR A 136 -7.95 18.12 7.20
N SER A 137 -7.47 17.99 8.44
CA SER A 137 -6.08 17.61 8.69
C SER A 137 -5.82 16.21 8.12
N LEU A 138 -4.87 16.12 7.18
CA LEU A 138 -4.48 14.86 6.57
C LEU A 138 -3.71 14.00 7.57
N VAL A 139 -4.03 12.71 7.62
CA VAL A 139 -3.28 11.73 8.38
C VAL A 139 -2.04 11.36 7.57
N ARG A 140 -0.86 11.48 8.19
CA ARG A 140 0.43 11.19 7.55
C ARG A 140 1.20 10.13 8.36
N LEU A 141 2.08 9.41 7.68
CA LEU A 141 3.06 8.57 8.35
C LEU A 141 4.08 9.45 9.08
N SER A 142 4.66 8.93 10.17
CA SER A 142 5.82 9.59 10.78
C SER A 142 7.01 9.56 9.81
N VAL A 143 7.94 10.50 9.98
CA VAL A 143 9.15 10.59 9.14
C VAL A 143 9.90 9.26 9.10
N THR A 144 10.04 8.59 10.25
CA THR A 144 10.71 7.28 10.35
C THR A 144 10.05 6.21 9.47
N HIS A 145 8.72 6.04 9.56
CA HIS A 145 8.00 5.03 8.78
C HIS A 145 7.92 5.39 7.29
N PHE A 146 7.86 6.68 6.98
CA PHE A 146 7.96 7.16 5.60
C PHE A 146 9.32 6.79 5.00
N CYS A 147 10.43 7.13 5.68
CA CYS A 147 11.77 6.78 5.24
C CYS A 147 11.95 5.26 5.13
N GLN A 148 11.48 4.47 6.10
CA GLN A 148 11.52 3.01 6.04
C GLN A 148 10.78 2.46 4.82
N THR A 149 9.64 3.05 4.47
CA THR A 149 8.88 2.67 3.27
C THR A 149 9.71 2.94 2.01
N LEU A 150 10.37 4.10 1.91
CA LEU A 150 11.18 4.44 0.74
C LEU A 150 12.43 3.57 0.63
N LEU A 151 13.14 3.35 1.73
CA LEU A 151 14.31 2.46 1.78
C LEU A 151 13.92 1.04 1.40
N GLY A 152 12.82 0.51 1.93
CA GLY A 152 12.34 -0.82 1.57
C GLY A 152 12.03 -0.95 0.07
N ARG A 153 11.53 0.11 -0.56
CA ARG A 153 11.29 0.12 -2.01
C ARG A 153 12.58 0.09 -2.81
N GLU A 154 13.54 0.93 -2.46
CA GLU A 154 14.84 0.98 -3.12
C GLU A 154 15.55 -0.37 -3.02
N MET A 155 15.58 -0.97 -1.83
CA MET A 155 16.15 -2.30 -1.61
C MET A 155 15.46 -3.39 -2.43
N THR A 156 14.13 -3.35 -2.52
CA THR A 156 13.35 -4.32 -3.31
C THR A 156 13.64 -4.15 -4.80
N GLN A 157 13.75 -2.91 -5.28
CA GLN A 157 14.07 -2.63 -6.68
C GLN A 157 15.48 -3.11 -7.03
N ALA A 158 16.48 -2.80 -6.19
CA ALA A 158 17.85 -3.27 -6.38
C ALA A 158 17.92 -4.79 -6.39
N HIS A 159 17.24 -5.46 -5.46
CA HIS A 159 17.19 -6.92 -5.40
C HIS A 159 16.55 -7.52 -6.66
N LEU A 160 15.41 -6.97 -7.13
CA LEU A 160 14.75 -7.48 -8.32
C LEU A 160 15.59 -7.25 -9.59
N ALA A 161 16.24 -6.10 -9.70
CA ALA A 161 17.15 -5.81 -10.81
C ALA A 161 18.32 -6.81 -10.85
N ALA A 162 18.96 -7.05 -9.69
CA ALA A 162 20.01 -8.05 -9.57
C ALA A 162 19.47 -9.46 -9.88
N PHE A 163 18.30 -9.84 -9.37
CA PHE A 163 17.70 -11.14 -9.68
C PHE A 163 17.47 -11.33 -11.18
N ILE A 164 16.92 -10.32 -11.86
CA ILE A 164 16.73 -10.38 -13.32
C ILE A 164 18.06 -10.54 -14.04
N GLU A 165 19.07 -9.77 -13.65
CA GLU A 165 20.42 -9.83 -14.22
C GLU A 165 21.05 -11.22 -14.07
N HIS A 166 21.03 -11.77 -12.85
CA HIS A 166 21.77 -12.99 -12.52
C HIS A 166 21.00 -14.27 -12.86
N GLU A 167 19.67 -14.29 -12.74
CA GLU A 167 18.87 -15.52 -12.83
C GLU A 167 18.05 -15.61 -14.13
N LEU A 168 17.80 -14.49 -14.81
CA LEU A 168 16.89 -14.45 -15.96
C LEU A 168 17.55 -14.07 -17.29
N MET A 169 18.65 -13.31 -17.32
CA MET A 169 19.24 -12.87 -18.60
C MET A 169 19.84 -14.02 -19.41
N ASP A 170 20.50 -14.98 -18.77
CA ASP A 170 21.11 -16.13 -19.46
C ASP A 170 20.19 -17.37 -19.51
N ARG A 171 18.97 -17.26 -18.97
CA ARG A 171 18.04 -18.38 -18.90
C ARG A 171 17.36 -18.59 -20.27
N PRO A 172 17.40 -19.81 -20.85
CA PRO A 172 16.64 -20.09 -22.06
C PRO A 172 15.14 -19.93 -21.80
N ALA A 173 14.41 -19.39 -22.78
CA ALA A 173 12.97 -19.25 -22.69
C ALA A 173 12.30 -20.59 -22.35
N ALA A 174 11.33 -20.54 -21.43
CA ALA A 174 10.57 -21.72 -21.00
C ALA A 174 9.95 -22.45 -22.20
N HIS A 175 9.78 -23.78 -22.07
CA HIS A 175 9.32 -24.64 -23.16
C HIS A 175 7.93 -24.26 -23.68
N ASP A 176 7.10 -23.69 -22.82
CA ASP A 176 5.72 -23.25 -23.01
C ASP A 176 5.59 -21.72 -23.25
N CYS A 177 6.71 -21.00 -23.43
CA CYS A 177 6.68 -19.57 -23.67
C CYS A 177 6.07 -19.25 -25.06
N ILE A 178 4.88 -18.65 -25.07
CA ILE A 178 4.13 -18.24 -26.27
C ILE A 178 4.95 -17.30 -27.18
N ASN A 179 5.89 -16.54 -26.60
CA ASN A 179 6.71 -15.57 -27.33
C ASN A 179 8.12 -16.07 -27.69
N LYS A 180 8.44 -17.36 -27.44
CA LYS A 180 9.80 -17.92 -27.63
C LYS A 180 10.40 -17.67 -29.02
N ASN A 181 9.58 -17.68 -30.06
CA ASN A 181 10.04 -17.56 -31.45
C ASN A 181 9.95 -16.12 -32.01
N LYS A 182 9.58 -15.12 -31.20
CA LYS A 182 9.40 -13.74 -31.68
C LYS A 182 10.68 -12.91 -31.73
N ASN A 183 11.76 -13.37 -31.09
CA ASN A 183 13.04 -12.66 -31.02
C ASN A 183 14.15 -13.43 -31.75
N THR A 184 14.12 -13.47 -33.08
CA THR A 184 15.37 -13.56 -33.86
C THR A 184 15.83 -12.14 -34.20
N HIS A 185 16.11 -11.34 -33.17
CA HIS A 185 16.91 -10.13 -33.37
C HIS A 185 18.37 -10.59 -33.40
N THR A 186 18.96 -10.64 -34.59
CA THR A 186 20.42 -10.69 -34.75
C THR A 186 21.02 -9.57 -33.90
N PRO A 187 21.93 -9.86 -32.96
CA PRO A 187 22.58 -8.82 -32.19
C PRO A 187 23.44 -7.99 -33.15
N THR A 188 23.06 -6.74 -33.37
CA THR A 188 23.92 -5.76 -34.03
C THR A 188 25.16 -5.59 -33.15
N PRO A 189 26.38 -5.72 -33.68
CA PRO A 189 27.59 -5.56 -32.89
C PRO A 189 27.62 -4.15 -32.26
N PRO A 190 28.14 -4.01 -31.03
CA PRO A 190 28.24 -2.71 -30.38
C PRO A 190 29.11 -1.79 -31.24
N LEU A 191 28.57 -0.61 -31.56
CA LEU A 191 29.33 0.48 -32.18
C LEU A 191 30.54 0.82 -31.29
N PRO A 192 31.75 0.96 -31.86
CA PRO A 192 32.93 1.31 -31.07
C PRO A 192 32.71 2.67 -30.39
N LEU A 193 33.06 2.75 -29.09
CA LEU A 193 33.08 3.99 -28.33
C LEU A 193 33.90 5.04 -29.09
N GLN A 194 33.24 6.07 -29.61
CA GLN A 194 33.92 7.30 -30.02
C GLN A 194 34.41 8.00 -28.75
N THR A 195 35.72 7.97 -28.54
CA THR A 195 36.42 8.81 -27.58
C THR A 195 36.25 10.27 -27.96
N HIS A 196 35.25 10.93 -27.39
CA HIS A 196 35.18 12.39 -27.40
C HIS A 196 36.31 12.93 -26.52
N GLN A 197 37.42 13.35 -27.13
CA GLN A 197 38.38 14.24 -26.50
C GLN A 197 37.72 15.63 -26.33
N PRO A 198 37.72 16.21 -25.11
CA PRO A 198 37.27 17.59 -24.92
C PRO A 198 38.32 18.56 -25.46
N THR A 199 37.96 19.31 -26.50
CA THR A 199 38.77 20.41 -27.03
C THR A 199 38.65 21.61 -26.09
N PHE A 200 39.68 21.86 -25.28
CA PHE A 200 39.80 23.12 -24.54
C PHE A 200 40.28 24.22 -25.50
N ALA A 201 39.43 25.20 -25.78
CA ALA A 201 39.82 26.44 -26.43
C ALA A 201 40.51 27.36 -25.40
N PRO A 202 41.63 28.04 -25.74
CA PRO A 202 42.26 29.00 -24.86
C PRO A 202 41.45 30.31 -24.82
N ASN A 203 41.26 30.84 -23.60
CA ASN A 203 40.66 32.16 -23.37
C ASN A 203 41.52 33.28 -23.98
N PRO A 204 40.92 34.34 -24.54
CA PRO A 204 41.66 35.50 -24.99
C PRO A 204 42.12 36.35 -23.80
N SER A 205 43.44 36.55 -23.71
CA SER A 205 44.09 37.49 -22.80
C SER A 205 43.84 38.93 -23.25
N THR A 206 43.46 39.79 -22.31
CA THR A 206 43.71 41.25 -22.34
C THR A 206 45.19 41.56 -22.33
#